data_AF-A0A0M5M1W4-F1
#
_entry.id   AF-A0A0M5M1W4-F1
#
_cell.length_a   1.000
_cell.length_b   1.000
_cell.length_c   1.000
_cell.angle_alpha   90.00
_cell.angle_beta   90.00
_cell.angle_gamma   90.00
#
_symmetry.space_group_name_H-M   'P 1'
#
loop_
_entity.id
_entity.type
_entity.pdbx_description
1 polymer ?
#
loop_
_entity_poly.entity_id
_entity_poly.type
_entity_poly.pdbx_seq_one_letter_code
_entity_poly.pdbx_strand_id
1 'polypeptide(L)'
;VGGYALFGVCFVGLALGKNMATIIVLRALLGLFGCIGTILVGGTFDDMFRPEQRAIPMALFAYVAILGTVGAPIYAGFVDQAIGWRWLEGIQGLSNVPLLVLCVFGLRETRGSVYLHKRAKALRKDTGDERWVAKEELESPGLKEMLYNSSVKSVLMLVTEPVVFFFGLWIAFAWFITFLFLSVIGITFGEKKHWGEGVA
;
A
#
# COMPACT_ATOMS: atom_id res chain seq x y z
N VAL A 1 -1.04 -1.31 10.31
CA VAL A 1 -1.10 -2.71 10.81
C VAL A 1 -2.40 -3.40 10.44
N GLY A 2 -3.58 -2.92 10.86
CA GLY A 2 -4.87 -3.58 10.59
C GLY A 2 -5.15 -3.85 9.10
N GLY A 3 -4.94 -2.87 8.22
CA GLY A 3 -5.09 -3.06 6.78
C GLY A 3 -4.15 -4.12 6.19
N TYR A 4 -2.90 -4.18 6.66
CA TYR A 4 -1.92 -5.18 6.22
C TYR A 4 -2.28 -6.60 6.70
N ALA A 5 -2.85 -6.74 7.90
CA ALA A 5 -3.36 -8.02 8.38
C ALA A 5 -4.53 -8.52 7.52
N LEU A 6 -5.48 -7.64 7.18
CA LEU A 6 -6.60 -7.98 6.31
C LEU A 6 -6.15 -8.33 4.88
N PHE A 7 -5.13 -7.64 4.37
CA PHE A 7 -4.46 -7.97 3.12
C PHE A 7 -3.87 -9.39 3.14
N GLY A 8 -3.13 -9.75 4.20
CA GLY A 8 -2.58 -11.10 4.37
C GLY A 8 -3.66 -12.20 4.45
N VAL A 9 -4.76 -11.94 5.15
CA VAL A 9 -5.89 -12.89 5.24
C VAL A 9 -6.55 -13.12 3.87
N CYS A 10 -6.64 -12.09 3.03
CA CYS A 10 -7.20 -12.22 1.69
C CYS A 10 -6.40 -13.18 0.80
N PHE A 11 -5.07 -13.24 0.92
CA PHE A 11 -4.25 -14.23 0.20
C PHE A 11 -4.57 -15.67 0.58
N VAL A 12 -4.76 -15.93 1.88
CA VAL A 12 -5.17 -17.26 2.37
C VAL A 12 -6.54 -17.63 1.79
N GLY A 13 -7.47 -16.68 1.75
CA GLY A 13 -8.77 -16.87 1.11
C GLY A 13 -8.66 -17.17 -0.40
N LEU A 14 -7.76 -16.48 -1.11
CA LEU A 14 -7.55 -16.68 -2.55
C LEU A 14 -6.99 -18.07 -2.87
N ALA A 15 -6.00 -18.52 -2.09
CA ALA A 15 -5.40 -19.85 -2.25
C ALA A 15 -6.43 -20.98 -2.03
N LEU A 16 -7.35 -20.80 -1.07
CA LEU A 16 -8.38 -21.78 -0.71
C LEU A 16 -9.69 -21.64 -1.50
N GLY A 17 -9.85 -20.58 -2.28
CA GLY A 17 -11.03 -20.33 -3.09
C GLY A 17 -11.34 -21.51 -4.03
N LYS A 18 -12.59 -21.98 -4.01
CA LYS A 18 -13.08 -23.04 -4.93
C LYS A 18 -14.02 -22.51 -6.01
N ASN A 19 -14.58 -21.33 -5.78
CA ASN A 19 -15.55 -20.69 -6.67
C ASN A 19 -14.98 -19.42 -7.29
N MET A 20 -15.27 -19.20 -8.58
CA MET A 20 -14.83 -18.01 -9.31
C MET A 20 -15.32 -16.70 -8.67
N ALA A 21 -16.59 -16.67 -8.24
CA ALA A 21 -17.16 -15.52 -7.55
C ALA A 21 -16.38 -15.17 -6.27
N THR A 22 -15.97 -16.17 -5.49
CA THR A 22 -15.17 -15.98 -4.29
C THR A 22 -13.80 -15.40 -4.61
N ILE A 23 -13.15 -15.87 -5.68
CA ILE A 23 -11.84 -15.36 -6.11
C ILE A 23 -11.95 -13.88 -6.51
N ILE A 24 -12.97 -13.51 -7.29
CA ILE A 24 -13.17 -12.12 -7.74
C ILE A 24 -13.39 -11.19 -6.53
N VAL A 25 -14.27 -11.57 -5.60
CA VAL A 25 -14.56 -10.77 -4.41
C VAL A 25 -13.30 -10.62 -3.54
N LEU A 26 -12.56 -11.71 -3.30
CA LEU A 26 -11.34 -11.66 -2.51
C LEU A 26 -10.23 -10.84 -3.21
N ARG A 27 -10.15 -10.85 -4.54
CA ARG A 27 -9.22 -9.97 -5.27
C ARG A 27 -9.60 -8.50 -5.16
N ALA A 28 -10.89 -8.18 -5.18
CA ALA A 28 -11.34 -6.80 -4.96
C ALA A 28 -10.98 -6.33 -3.54
N LEU A 29 -11.22 -7.17 -2.52
CA LEU A 29 -10.85 -6.88 -1.14
C LEU A 29 -9.33 -6.77 -0.96
N LEU A 30 -8.56 -7.64 -1.61
CA LEU A 30 -7.10 -7.59 -1.61
C LEU A 30 -6.60 -6.22 -2.12
N GLY A 31 -7.18 -5.71 -3.21
CA GLY A 31 -6.85 -4.39 -3.73
C GLY A 31 -7.21 -3.25 -2.77
N LEU A 32 -8.38 -3.32 -2.13
CA LEU A 32 -8.82 -2.33 -1.14
C LEU A 32 -7.93 -2.27 0.09
N PHE A 33 -7.45 -3.41 0.59
CA PHE A 33 -6.54 -3.42 1.74
C PHE A 33 -5.09 -3.14 1.35
N GLY A 34 -4.68 -3.52 0.13
CA GLY A 34 -3.34 -3.26 -0.39
C GLY A 34 -3.05 -1.78 -0.65
N CYS A 35 -4.04 -1.01 -1.10
CA CYS A 35 -3.86 0.42 -1.40
C CYS A 35 -3.56 1.27 -0.15
N ILE A 36 -3.99 0.82 1.03
CA ILE A 36 -3.73 1.50 2.31
C ILE A 36 -2.21 1.60 2.55
N GLY A 37 -1.47 0.54 2.26
CA GLY A 37 -0.02 0.51 2.46
C GLY A 37 0.71 1.50 1.55
N THR A 38 0.36 1.53 0.27
CA THR A 38 1.06 2.36 -0.73
C THR A 38 0.86 3.87 -0.49
N ILE A 39 -0.32 4.28 -0.02
CA ILE A 39 -0.63 5.70 0.23
C ILE A 39 0.02 6.18 1.54
N LEU A 40 0.04 5.35 2.59
CA LEU A 40 0.51 5.76 3.92
C LEU A 40 2.03 5.94 4.03
N VAL A 41 2.82 5.28 3.18
CA VAL A 41 4.29 5.37 3.24
C VAL A 41 4.76 6.82 3.10
N GLY A 42 4.19 7.57 2.15
CA GLY A 42 4.54 8.97 1.94
C GLY A 42 4.33 9.82 3.20
N GLY A 43 3.17 9.68 3.85
CA GLY A 43 2.85 10.39 5.09
C GLY A 43 3.74 9.94 6.27
N THR A 44 4.07 8.66 6.35
CA THR A 44 4.96 8.14 7.40
C THR A 44 6.35 8.77 7.31
N PHE A 45 6.90 8.93 6.10
CA PHE A 45 8.17 9.63 5.91
C PHE A 45 8.08 11.13 6.24
N ASP A 46 6.93 11.76 6.02
CA ASP A 46 6.69 13.17 6.38
C ASP A 46 6.65 13.36 7.91
N ASP A 47 6.06 12.40 8.63
CA ASP A 47 5.99 12.41 10.09
C ASP A 47 7.37 12.22 10.75
N MET A 48 8.30 11.52 10.08
CA MET A 48 9.61 11.15 10.65
C MET A 48 10.75 12.10 10.29
N PHE A 49 10.75 12.67 9.08
CA PHE A 49 11.89 13.42 8.54
C PHE A 49 11.54 14.87 8.24
N ARG A 50 12.50 15.76 8.48
CA ARG A 50 12.38 17.16 8.07
C ARG A 50 12.40 17.28 6.54
N PRO A 51 11.75 18.31 5.96
CA PRO A 51 11.66 18.50 4.51
C PRO A 51 13.01 18.44 3.78
N GLU A 52 14.08 19.00 4.37
CA GLU A 52 15.40 19.02 3.74
C GLU A 52 16.06 17.62 3.62
N GLN A 53 15.72 16.69 4.52
CA GLN A 53 16.38 15.37 4.62
C GLN A 53 15.51 14.23 4.08
N ARG A 54 14.26 14.52 3.74
CA ARG A 54 13.25 13.52 3.34
C ARG A 54 13.52 12.89 1.97
N ALA A 55 14.28 13.56 1.09
CA ALA A 55 14.52 13.09 -0.27
C ALA A 55 15.27 11.74 -0.33
N ILE A 56 16.28 11.54 0.52
CA ILE A 56 17.11 10.33 0.50
C ILE A 56 16.30 9.09 0.93
N PRO A 57 15.58 9.07 2.07
CA PRO A 57 14.74 7.95 2.45
C PRO A 57 13.64 7.64 1.42
N MET A 58 13.02 8.66 0.84
CA MET A 58 12.01 8.48 -0.21
C MET A 58 12.60 7.85 -1.49
N ALA A 59 13.81 8.25 -1.90
CA ALA A 59 14.48 7.67 -3.05
C ALA A 59 14.84 6.19 -2.81
N LEU A 60 15.34 5.85 -1.61
CA LEU A 60 15.62 4.46 -1.23
C LEU A 60 14.35 3.61 -1.28
N PHE A 61 13.24 4.12 -0.74
CA PHE A 61 11.95 3.44 -0.81
C PHE A 61 11.49 3.21 -2.25
N ALA A 62 11.57 4.24 -3.11
CA ALA A 62 11.22 4.12 -4.52
C ALA A 62 12.06 3.05 -5.23
N TYR A 63 13.38 3.00 -4.95
CA TYR A 63 14.27 1.98 -5.49
C TYR A 63 13.85 0.57 -5.09
N VAL A 64 13.57 0.34 -3.80
CA VAL A 64 13.09 -0.95 -3.30
C VAL A 64 11.73 -1.34 -3.90
N ALA A 65 10.81 -0.38 -4.06
CA ALA A 65 9.50 -0.60 -4.66
C ALA A 65 9.60 -1.01 -6.15
N ILE A 66 10.47 -0.35 -6.91
CA ILE A 66 10.73 -0.69 -8.32
C ILE A 66 11.38 -2.07 -8.42
N LEU A 67 12.39 -2.36 -7.60
CA LEU A 67 13.00 -3.70 -7.54
C LEU A 67 11.98 -4.78 -7.20
N GLY A 68 11.08 -4.52 -6.26
CA GLY A 68 9.97 -5.42 -5.94
C GLY A 68 9.04 -5.66 -7.11
N THR A 69 8.70 -4.60 -7.86
CA THR A 69 7.84 -4.70 -9.05
C THR A 69 8.48 -5.49 -10.18
N VAL A 70 9.79 -5.33 -10.40
CA VAL A 70 10.54 -6.07 -11.43
C VAL A 70 10.80 -7.51 -10.99
N GLY A 71 11.07 -7.74 -9.71
CA GLY A 71 11.31 -9.08 -9.17
C GLY A 71 10.06 -9.94 -9.06
N ALA A 72 8.87 -9.32 -8.92
CA ALA A 72 7.63 -10.06 -8.70
C ALA A 72 7.25 -11.03 -9.84
N PRO A 73 7.29 -10.62 -11.12
CA PRO A 73 7.02 -11.53 -12.24
C PRO A 73 8.01 -12.69 -12.32
N ILE A 74 9.27 -12.48 -11.96
CA ILE A 74 10.33 -13.49 -12.08
C ILE A 74 9.98 -14.71 -11.22
N TYR A 75 9.80 -14.52 -9.89
CA TYR A 75 9.47 -15.65 -9.03
C TYR A 75 8.05 -16.19 -9.29
N ALA A 76 7.11 -15.31 -9.67
CA ALA A 76 5.75 -15.71 -9.96
C ALA A 76 5.69 -16.69 -11.14
N GLY A 77 6.45 -16.43 -12.21
CA GLY A 77 6.54 -17.32 -13.37
C GLY A 77 7.09 -18.70 -13.02
N PHE A 78 8.19 -18.77 -12.27
CA PHE A 78 8.75 -20.06 -11.83
C PHE A 78 7.77 -20.87 -10.96
N VAL A 79 7.09 -20.21 -10.03
CA VAL A 79 6.16 -20.88 -9.11
C VAL A 79 4.91 -21.36 -9.86
N ASP A 80 4.36 -20.54 -10.75
CA ASP A 80 3.17 -20.90 -11.52
C ASP A 80 3.44 -22.10 -12.43
N GLN A 81 4.60 -22.15 -13.08
CA GLN A 81 5.00 -23.30 -13.89
C GLN A 81 5.22 -24.59 -13.08
N ALA A 82 5.87 -24.50 -11.93
CA ALA A 82 6.27 -25.69 -11.18
C ALA A 82 5.09 -26.31 -10.41
N ILE A 83 4.29 -25.48 -9.73
CA ILE A 83 3.28 -25.92 -8.76
C ILE A 83 1.92 -25.22 -8.90
N GLY A 84 1.79 -24.28 -9.84
CA GLY A 84 0.53 -23.61 -10.18
C GLY A 84 0.17 -22.39 -9.34
N TRP A 85 -0.72 -21.57 -9.88
CA TRP A 85 -1.13 -20.26 -9.34
C TRP A 85 -1.69 -20.29 -7.92
N ARG A 86 -2.28 -21.41 -7.47
CA ARG A 86 -2.81 -21.51 -6.09
C ARG A 86 -1.69 -21.46 -5.06
N TRP A 87 -0.56 -22.10 -5.37
CA TRP A 87 0.61 -22.07 -4.52
C TRP A 87 1.34 -20.74 -4.59
N LEU A 88 1.27 -20.02 -5.73
CA LEU A 88 1.75 -18.64 -5.82
C LEU A 88 1.08 -17.74 -4.79
N GLU A 89 -0.26 -17.77 -4.72
CA GLU A 89 -1.05 -17.02 -3.72
C GLU A 89 -0.74 -17.49 -2.28
N GLY A 90 -0.53 -18.80 -2.08
CA GLY A 90 -0.17 -19.37 -0.78
C GLY A 90 1.21 -18.92 -0.29
N ILE A 91 2.22 -18.90 -1.16
CA ILE A 91 3.58 -18.45 -0.86
C ILE A 91 3.59 -16.94 -0.54
N GLN A 92 2.85 -16.14 -1.31
CA GLN A 92 2.66 -14.71 -1.02
C GLN A 92 1.92 -14.48 0.31
N GLY A 93 0.91 -15.29 0.61
CA GLY A 93 0.23 -15.26 1.90
C GLY A 93 1.17 -15.59 3.06
N LEU A 94 2.00 -16.63 2.92
CA LEU A 94 2.95 -17.05 3.94
C LEU A 94 4.08 -16.04 4.16
N SER A 95 4.59 -15.42 3.09
CA SER A 95 5.64 -14.40 3.18
C SER A 95 5.17 -13.10 3.86
N ASN A 96 3.87 -12.81 3.84
CA ASN A 96 3.29 -11.68 4.58
C ASN A 96 3.27 -11.89 6.10
N VAL A 97 3.30 -13.13 6.60
CA VAL A 97 3.27 -13.42 8.05
C VAL A 97 4.49 -12.86 8.80
N PRO A 98 5.76 -13.16 8.42
CA PRO A 98 6.92 -12.59 9.10
C PRO A 98 6.99 -11.07 8.95
N LEU A 99 6.57 -10.53 7.79
CA LEU A 99 6.48 -9.09 7.58
C LEU A 99 5.43 -8.43 8.48
N LEU A 100 4.31 -9.10 8.75
CA LEU A 100 3.27 -8.62 9.66
C LEU A 100 3.81 -8.59 11.09
N VAL A 101 4.55 -9.63 11.51
CA VAL A 101 5.21 -9.67 12.82
C VAL A 101 6.19 -8.50 12.95
N LEU A 102 7.04 -8.28 11.94
CA LEU A 102 7.97 -7.15 11.91
C LEU A 102 7.22 -5.81 11.97
N CYS A 103 6.12 -5.67 11.24
CA CYS A 103 5.30 -4.46 11.30
C CYS A 103 4.69 -4.23 12.69
N VAL A 104 4.20 -5.27 13.35
CA VAL A 104 3.55 -5.16 14.67
C VAL A 104 4.56 -4.76 15.76
N PHE A 105 5.76 -5.34 15.73
CA PHE A 105 6.76 -5.10 16.77
C PHE A 105 7.73 -3.96 16.43
N GLY A 106 8.01 -3.73 15.15
CA GLY A 106 8.99 -2.76 14.68
C GLY A 106 8.43 -1.37 14.38
N LEU A 107 7.16 -1.25 13.94
CA LEU A 107 6.55 0.05 13.68
C LEU A 107 5.87 0.57 14.95
N ARG A 108 6.54 1.49 15.63
CA ARG A 108 5.87 2.38 16.59
C ARG A 108 5.07 3.43 15.83
N GLU A 109 3.96 3.84 16.43
CA GLU A 109 3.15 4.95 15.94
C GLU A 109 4.03 6.19 15.70
N THR A 110 4.08 6.66 14.45
CA THR A 110 4.92 7.79 14.01
C THR A 110 4.20 9.13 14.13
N ARG A 111 2.86 9.13 14.21
CA ARG A 111 2.07 10.35 14.27
C ARG A 111 2.28 11.10 15.59
N GLY A 112 2.93 12.26 15.51
CA GLY A 112 3.14 13.15 16.67
C GLY A 112 1.82 13.61 17.29
N SER A 113 0.77 13.71 16.50
CA SER A 113 -0.55 14.13 16.94
C SER A 113 -1.25 13.08 17.83
N VAL A 114 -1.12 11.79 17.50
CA VAL A 114 -1.56 10.67 18.35
C VAL A 114 -0.76 10.62 19.66
N TYR A 115 0.54 10.91 19.61
CA TYR A 115 1.37 10.99 20.82
C TYR A 115 0.92 12.11 21.75
N LEU A 116 0.65 13.30 21.19
CA LEU A 116 0.12 14.45 21.94
C LEU A 116 -1.27 14.15 22.53
N HIS A 117 -2.14 13.47 21.79
CA HIS A 117 -3.44 13.03 22.30
C HIS A 117 -3.32 12.09 23.50
N LYS A 118 -2.43 11.07 23.41
CA LYS A 118 -2.16 10.16 24.54
C LYS A 118 -1.60 10.90 25.76
N ARG A 119 -0.71 11.88 25.54
CA ARG A 119 -0.13 12.70 26.61
C ARG A 119 -1.16 13.62 27.24
N ALA A 120 -2.01 14.28 26.44
CA ALA A 120 -3.11 15.11 26.93
C ALA A 120 -4.07 14.30 27.81
N LYS A 121 -4.44 13.09 27.36
CA LYS A 121 -5.28 12.17 28.15
C LYS A 121 -4.64 11.73 29.46
N ALA A 122 -3.34 11.45 29.46
CA ALA A 122 -2.60 11.13 30.69
C ALA A 122 -2.58 12.31 31.66
N LEU A 123 -2.29 13.52 31.16
CA LEU A 123 -2.28 14.74 31.97
C LEU A 123 -3.65 15.07 32.57
N ARG A 124 -4.75 14.93 31.81
CA ARG A 124 -6.12 15.07 32.36
C ARG A 124 -6.37 14.10 33.51
N LYS A 125 -5.90 12.85 33.37
CA LYS A 125 -6.08 11.82 34.41
C LYS A 125 -5.29 12.14 35.68
N ASP A 126 -4.09 12.71 35.54
CA ASP A 126 -3.20 12.98 36.67
C ASP A 126 -3.51 14.31 37.38
N THR A 127 -3.88 15.36 36.63
CA THR A 127 -4.20 16.69 37.20
C THR A 127 -5.68 16.93 37.48
N GLY A 128 -6.58 16.14 36.89
CA GLY A 128 -8.02 16.39 36.95
C GLY A 128 -8.47 17.65 36.21
N ASP A 129 -7.58 18.32 35.48
CA ASP A 129 -7.87 19.53 34.71
C ASP A 129 -8.18 19.17 33.25
N GLU A 130 -9.41 19.43 32.80
CA GLU A 130 -9.86 19.13 31.44
C GLU A 130 -9.29 20.09 30.38
N ARG A 131 -8.61 21.17 30.78
CA ARG A 131 -8.03 22.15 29.85
C ARG A 131 -6.92 21.61 28.97
N TRP A 132 -6.30 20.49 29.34
CA TRP A 132 -5.28 19.84 28.51
C TRP A 132 -5.92 19.18 27.30
N VAL A 133 -6.02 19.90 26.17
CA VAL A 133 -6.62 19.39 24.92
C VAL A 133 -5.59 19.35 23.80
N ALA A 134 -5.47 18.19 23.12
CA ALA A 134 -4.67 18.11 21.92
C ALA A 134 -5.36 18.86 20.77
N LYS A 135 -4.61 19.58 19.95
CA LYS A 135 -5.15 20.35 18.81
C LYS A 135 -6.05 19.51 17.90
N GLU A 136 -5.69 18.25 17.71
CA GLU A 136 -6.43 17.29 16.89
C GLU A 136 -7.78 16.87 17.50
N GLU A 137 -7.97 16.98 18.82
CA GLU A 137 -9.29 16.78 19.45
C GLU A 137 -10.24 17.95 19.19
N LEU A 138 -9.70 19.16 19.03
CA LEU A 138 -10.49 20.37 18.72
C LEU A 138 -10.88 20.41 17.23
N GLU A 139 -10.00 19.91 16.36
CA GLU A 139 -10.16 19.94 14.91
C GLU A 139 -10.62 18.60 14.31
N SER A 140 -10.95 17.60 15.14
CA SER A 140 -11.33 16.24 14.72
C SER A 140 -12.51 16.28 13.74
N PRO A 141 -12.28 16.11 12.42
CA PRO A 141 -13.37 16.14 11.45
C PRO A 141 -14.23 14.90 11.66
N GLY A 142 -15.55 15.02 11.50
CA GLY A 142 -16.42 13.85 11.52
C GLY A 142 -16.07 12.87 10.40
N LEU A 143 -16.42 11.58 10.53
CA LEU A 143 -16.14 10.56 9.49
C LEU A 143 -16.60 10.99 8.08
N LYS A 144 -17.75 11.66 8.00
CA LYS A 144 -18.28 12.21 6.74
C LYS A 144 -17.37 13.29 6.15
N GLU A 145 -16.82 14.14 6.99
CA GLU A 145 -15.91 15.23 6.59
C GLU A 145 -14.53 14.69 6.21
N MET A 146 -14.01 13.68 6.92
CA MET A 146 -12.78 12.99 6.54
C MET A 146 -12.90 12.33 5.16
N LEU A 147 -14.02 11.65 4.88
CA LEU A 147 -14.30 11.04 3.58
C LEU A 147 -14.46 12.10 2.48
N TYR A 148 -15.18 13.19 2.76
CA TYR A 148 -15.32 14.30 1.83
C TYR A 148 -13.96 14.93 1.49
N ASN A 149 -13.17 15.24 2.51
CA ASN A 149 -11.84 15.84 2.34
C ASN A 149 -10.83 14.90 1.69
N SER A 150 -10.97 13.58 1.83
CA SER A 150 -10.06 12.62 1.17
C SER A 150 -10.43 12.40 -0.30
N SER A 151 -11.73 12.27 -0.60
CA SER A 151 -12.18 11.88 -1.94
C SER A 151 -12.50 13.11 -2.81
N VAL A 152 -13.34 14.02 -2.33
CA VAL A 152 -13.84 15.13 -3.15
C VAL A 152 -12.78 16.21 -3.32
N LYS A 153 -12.08 16.58 -2.25
CA LYS A 153 -11.02 17.60 -2.31
C LYS A 153 -9.87 17.17 -3.21
N SER A 154 -9.46 15.90 -3.15
CA SER A 154 -8.37 15.38 -3.98
C SER A 154 -8.72 15.39 -5.47
N VAL A 155 -9.95 15.01 -5.83
CA VAL A 155 -10.44 15.08 -7.21
C VAL A 155 -10.55 16.53 -7.67
N LEU A 156 -11.05 17.42 -6.80
CA LEU A 156 -11.14 18.85 -7.12
C LEU A 156 -9.75 19.42 -7.39
N MET A 157 -8.77 19.17 -6.51
CA MET A 157 -7.38 19.61 -6.70
C MET A 157 -6.78 19.08 -7.99
N LEU A 158 -7.07 17.85 -8.39
CA LEU A 158 -6.57 17.29 -9.66
C LEU A 158 -7.07 18.06 -10.88
N VAL A 159 -8.29 18.61 -10.83
CA VAL A 159 -8.91 19.34 -11.96
C VAL A 159 -8.63 20.84 -11.87
N THR A 160 -8.58 21.41 -10.68
CA THR A 160 -8.42 22.86 -10.48
C THR A 160 -6.97 23.30 -10.46
N GLU A 161 -6.06 22.47 -9.94
CA GLU A 161 -4.64 22.81 -9.81
C GLU A 161 -3.85 22.23 -11.00
N PRO A 162 -3.37 23.07 -11.95
CA PRO A 162 -2.73 22.59 -13.17
C PRO A 162 -1.45 21.80 -12.90
N VAL A 163 -0.70 22.17 -11.85
CA VAL A 163 0.53 21.47 -11.44
C VAL A 163 0.22 20.03 -11.05
N VAL A 164 -0.83 19.81 -10.26
CA VAL A 164 -1.27 18.47 -9.83
C VAL A 164 -1.72 17.64 -11.03
N PHE A 165 -2.44 18.25 -11.97
CA PHE A 165 -2.86 17.61 -13.21
C PHE A 165 -1.67 17.10 -14.03
N PHE A 166 -0.67 17.95 -14.30
CA PHE A 166 0.49 17.55 -15.12
C PHE A 166 1.35 16.47 -14.45
N PHE A 167 1.58 16.56 -13.14
CA PHE A 167 2.29 15.50 -12.42
C PHE A 167 1.49 14.19 -12.39
N GLY A 168 0.18 14.26 -12.19
CA GLY A 168 -0.71 13.10 -12.27
C GLY A 168 -0.70 12.43 -13.64
N LEU A 169 -0.75 13.24 -14.71
CA LEU A 169 -0.67 12.76 -16.09
C LEU A 169 0.68 12.08 -16.38
N TRP A 170 1.78 12.66 -15.91
CA TRP A 170 3.12 12.07 -16.03
C TRP A 170 3.20 10.71 -15.32
N ILE A 171 2.71 10.62 -14.09
CA ILE A 171 2.69 9.36 -13.33
C ILE A 171 1.82 8.32 -14.02
N ALA A 172 0.64 8.72 -14.53
CA ALA A 172 -0.24 7.83 -15.29
C ALA A 172 0.44 7.29 -16.55
N PHE A 173 1.15 8.15 -17.29
CA PHE A 173 1.92 7.76 -18.46
C PHE A 173 3.04 6.77 -18.12
N ALA A 174 3.78 7.00 -17.03
CA ALA A 174 4.83 6.09 -16.58
C ALA A 174 4.30 4.70 -16.19
N TRP A 175 3.17 4.65 -15.47
CA TRP A 175 2.51 3.38 -15.14
C TRP A 175 1.93 2.68 -16.36
N PHE A 176 1.35 3.43 -17.30
CA PHE A 176 0.87 2.91 -18.57
C PHE A 176 1.98 2.19 -19.34
N ILE A 177 3.14 2.82 -19.50
CA ILE A 177 4.31 2.20 -20.15
C ILE A 177 4.73 0.93 -19.41
N THR A 178 4.80 0.99 -18.08
CA THR A 178 5.23 -0.16 -17.25
C THR A 178 4.33 -1.38 -17.46
N PHE A 179 3.00 -1.19 -17.40
CA PHE A 179 2.05 -2.29 -17.62
C PHE A 179 2.01 -2.77 -19.06
N LEU A 180 2.24 -1.87 -20.03
CA LEU A 180 2.38 -2.24 -21.44
C LEU A 180 3.57 -3.18 -21.63
N PHE A 181 4.73 -2.86 -21.06
CA PHE A 181 5.90 -3.74 -21.10
C PHE A 181 5.65 -5.10 -20.45
N LEU A 182 5.01 -5.13 -19.26
CA LEU A 182 4.65 -6.39 -18.59
C LEU A 182 3.77 -7.28 -19.48
N SER A 183 2.83 -6.69 -20.22
CA SER A 183 1.94 -7.42 -21.13
C SER A 183 2.67 -7.94 -22.38
N VAL A 184 3.59 -7.14 -22.94
CA VAL A 184 4.32 -7.47 -24.18
C VAL A 184 5.34 -8.61 -23.98
N ILE A 185 5.87 -8.80 -22.77
CA ILE A 185 6.83 -9.88 -22.47
C ILE A 185 6.21 -11.24 -22.76
N GLY A 186 5.01 -11.53 -22.22
CA GLY A 186 4.31 -12.80 -22.46
C GLY A 186 4.01 -13.05 -23.94
N ILE A 187 3.56 -12.02 -24.67
CA ILE A 187 3.26 -12.11 -26.10
C ILE A 187 4.53 -12.37 -26.93
N THR A 188 5.61 -11.64 -26.64
CA THR A 188 6.84 -11.73 -27.44
C THR A 188 7.59 -13.04 -27.20
N PHE A 189 7.71 -13.46 -25.94
CA PHE A 189 8.48 -14.66 -25.60
C PHE A 189 7.63 -15.93 -25.62
N GLY A 190 6.37 -15.87 -25.18
CA GLY A 190 5.45 -17.01 -25.23
C GLY A 190 4.92 -17.29 -26.64
N GLU A 191 4.23 -16.33 -27.27
CA GLU A 191 3.56 -16.59 -28.55
C GLU A 191 4.53 -16.63 -29.75
N LYS A 192 5.50 -15.71 -29.81
CA LYS A 192 6.41 -15.61 -30.97
C LYS A 192 7.69 -16.43 -30.84
N LYS A 193 8.18 -16.66 -29.62
CA LYS A 193 9.43 -17.41 -29.37
C LYS A 193 9.20 -18.78 -28.74
N HIS A 194 7.96 -19.09 -28.33
CA HIS A 194 7.58 -20.38 -27.71
C HIS A 194 8.39 -20.72 -26.46
N TRP A 195 8.79 -19.71 -25.69
CA TRP A 195 9.49 -19.88 -24.40
C TRP A 195 8.49 -20.04 -23.27
N GLY A 196 8.80 -20.90 -22.30
CA GLY A 196 8.04 -21.02 -21.06
C GLY A 196 8.19 -19.79 -20.14
N GLU A 197 7.10 -19.41 -19.48
CA GLU A 197 6.98 -18.35 -18.45
C GLU A 197 8.05 -18.34 -17.34
N GLY A 198 8.66 -19.47 -17.01
CA GLY A 198 9.61 -19.66 -15.90
C GLY A 198 10.87 -20.43 -16.30
N VAL A 199 11.29 -20.36 -17.57
CA VAL A 199 12.39 -21.16 -18.16
C VAL A 199 12.02 -22.62 -18.43
N ALA A 200 11.50 -22.84 -19.64
CA ALA A 200 11.69 -24.05 -20.44
C ALA A 200 11.78 -23.63 -21.91
#